data_AF-A0A8C7GH95-F1
#
_entry.id   AF-A0A8C7GH95-F1
#
_cell.length_a   1.000
_cell.length_b   1.000
_cell.length_c   1.000
_cell.angle_alpha   90.00
_cell.angle_beta   90.00
_cell.angle_gamma   90.00
#
_symmetry.space_group_name_H-M   'P 1'
#
loop_
_entity.id
_entity.type
_entity.pdbx_description
1 polymer ?
#
loop_
_entity_poly.entity_id
_entity_poly.type
_entity_poly.pdbx_seq_one_letter_code
_entity_poly.pdbx_strand_id
1 'polypeptide(L)'
;MANFDMVLKCWGPLDADNNKHGGLGSGHQLLDCFCLQSTQTLFPKFAGIAAGDLSGNAAEAAHGATVLMKLGELLKAEGDHAAILKPLATTHATKHRIALNNFMVRMNDSRGRAGQEALRQVMGVIIVDIDYKELGFAG
;
A
#
# COMPACT_ATOMS: atom_id res chain seq x y z
N MET A 1 6.10 -9.75 -15.37
CA MET A 1 7.35 -9.02 -15.69
C MET A 1 7.08 -7.68 -16.36
N ALA A 2 6.46 -7.57 -17.55
CA ALA A 2 6.20 -6.27 -18.20
C ALA A 2 5.42 -5.26 -17.34
N ASN A 3 4.45 -5.72 -16.54
CA ASN A 3 3.71 -4.85 -15.63
C ASN A 3 4.54 -4.37 -14.43
N PHE A 4 5.50 -5.17 -13.95
CA PHE A 4 6.41 -4.76 -12.87
C PHE A 4 7.35 -3.66 -13.35
N ASP A 5 7.96 -3.82 -14.53
CA ASP A 5 8.80 -2.78 -15.14
C ASP A 5 8.01 -1.47 -15.37
N MET A 6 6.76 -1.56 -15.84
CA MET A 6 5.90 -0.40 -16.02
C MET A 6 5.59 0.30 -14.68
N VAL A 7 5.27 -0.47 -13.64
CA VAL A 7 5.02 0.07 -12.30
C VAL A 7 6.30 0.68 -11.73
N LEU A 8 7.45 0.03 -11.87
CA LEU A 8 8.76 0.48 -11.38
C LEU A 8 9.23 1.77 -12.06
N LYS A 9 9.00 1.92 -13.37
CA LYS A 9 9.25 3.19 -14.10
C LYS A 9 8.47 4.34 -13.51
N CYS A 10 7.23 4.10 -13.12
CA CYS A 10 6.45 5.11 -12.42
C CYS A 10 6.87 5.22 -10.94
N TRP A 11 7.42 4.17 -10.33
CA TRP A 11 7.79 4.14 -8.91
C TRP A 11 9.00 5.00 -8.54
N GLY A 12 9.92 5.27 -9.48
CA GLY A 12 11.14 6.06 -9.22
C GLY A 12 10.93 7.38 -8.44
N PRO A 13 9.98 8.25 -8.84
CA PRO A 13 9.66 9.47 -8.11
C PRO A 13 9.08 9.27 -6.70
N LEU A 14 8.39 8.15 -6.45
CA LEU A 14 7.86 7.81 -5.12
C LEU A 14 9.01 7.45 -4.18
N ASP A 15 9.90 6.59 -4.65
CA ASP A 15 11.04 6.07 -3.89
C ASP A 15 12.06 7.17 -3.55
N ALA A 16 12.16 8.20 -4.40
CA ALA A 16 13.02 9.35 -4.19
C ALA A 16 12.56 10.28 -3.03
N ASP A 17 11.27 10.26 -2.66
CA ASP A 17 10.75 11.11 -1.57
C ASP A 17 9.55 10.46 -0.87
N ASN A 18 9.78 9.32 -0.20
CA ASN A 18 8.74 8.55 0.48
C ASN A 18 8.00 9.36 1.58
N ASN A 19 8.66 10.33 2.22
CA ASN A 19 8.05 11.17 3.25
C ASN A 19 7.09 12.21 2.65
N LYS A 20 7.42 12.76 1.49
CA LYS A 20 6.54 13.69 0.78
C LYS A 20 5.33 12.98 0.18
N HIS A 21 5.51 11.76 -0.34
CA HIS A 21 4.41 11.01 -0.96
C HIS A 21 3.63 10.11 0.01
N GLY A 22 4.12 9.94 1.24
CA GLY A 22 3.49 9.10 2.26
C GLY A 22 2.34 9.78 3.01
N GLY A 23 2.24 11.10 2.98
CA GLY A 23 1.18 11.84 3.68
C GLY A 23 -0.04 12.17 2.80
N LEU A 24 -1.24 12.19 3.38
CA LEU A 24 -2.52 12.48 2.72
C LEU A 24 -2.56 13.78 1.90
N GLY A 25 -1.69 14.76 2.20
CA GLY A 25 -1.65 16.05 1.49
C GLY A 25 -0.95 16.05 0.12
N SER A 26 -0.08 15.07 -0.17
CA SER A 26 0.58 14.91 -1.50
C SER A 26 0.51 13.47 -2.03
N GLY A 27 0.23 12.48 -1.16
CA GLY A 27 -0.06 11.09 -1.48
C GLY A 27 -1.50 10.83 -1.95
N HIS A 28 -2.37 11.86 -1.92
CA HIS A 28 -3.75 11.81 -2.42
C HIS A 28 -3.87 11.41 -3.90
N GLN A 29 -2.79 11.49 -4.68
CA GLN A 29 -2.77 10.97 -6.05
C GLN A 29 -2.32 9.52 -6.16
N LEU A 30 -1.71 8.89 -5.15
CA LEU A 30 -1.03 7.60 -5.38
C LEU A 30 -1.41 6.48 -4.42
N LEU A 31 -1.91 6.77 -3.22
CA LEU A 31 -2.38 5.74 -2.30
C LEU A 31 -3.70 6.16 -1.65
N ASP A 32 -4.81 5.97 -2.37
CA ASP A 32 -6.18 6.25 -1.90
C ASP A 32 -6.65 5.21 -0.84
N CYS A 33 -5.70 4.66 -0.07
CA CYS A 33 -5.92 3.60 0.90
C CYS A 33 -6.55 4.14 2.19
N PHE A 34 -6.28 5.40 2.57
CA PHE A 34 -6.79 6.04 3.80
C PHE A 34 -8.09 6.83 3.64
N CYS A 35 -8.53 7.07 2.40
CA CYS A 35 -9.69 7.93 2.13
C CYS A 35 -11.03 7.19 2.31
N LEU A 36 -11.00 5.87 2.44
CA LEU A 36 -12.13 5.12 2.95
C LEU A 36 -12.13 5.27 4.46
N GLN A 37 -13.11 5.99 5.02
CA GLN A 37 -13.25 6.15 6.48
C GLN A 37 -13.19 4.80 7.25
N SER A 38 -13.54 3.70 6.59
CA SER A 38 -13.44 2.33 7.08
C SER A 38 -12.02 1.77 7.22
N THR A 39 -11.03 2.29 6.48
CA THR A 39 -9.63 1.85 6.60
C THR A 39 -8.86 2.66 7.63
N GLN A 40 -9.20 3.94 7.81
CA GLN A 40 -8.62 4.77 8.87
C GLN A 40 -8.82 4.14 10.26
N THR A 41 -9.99 3.53 10.50
CA THR A 41 -10.28 2.82 11.76
C THR A 41 -9.40 1.59 12.00
N LEU A 42 -8.74 1.07 10.97
CA LEU A 42 -7.78 -0.04 11.09
C LEU A 42 -6.42 0.43 11.65
N PHE A 43 -6.21 1.74 11.74
CA PHE A 43 -5.01 2.35 12.33
C PHE A 43 -5.40 3.06 13.64
N PRO A 44 -5.34 2.39 14.80
CA PRO A 44 -5.75 2.98 16.08
C PRO A 44 -5.07 4.31 16.43
N LYS A 45 -3.86 4.54 15.89
CA LYS A 45 -3.11 5.80 16.06
C LYS A 45 -3.71 6.99 15.29
N PHE A 46 -4.46 6.71 14.24
CA PHE A 46 -5.04 7.72 13.36
C PHE A 46 -6.57 7.72 13.39
N ALA A 47 -7.19 6.70 14.01
CA ALA A 47 -8.62 6.59 14.18
C ALA A 47 -9.19 7.83 14.91
N GLY A 48 -10.20 8.46 14.30
CA GLY A 48 -10.88 9.62 14.88
C GLY A 48 -10.24 10.98 14.57
N ILE A 49 -9.08 11.03 13.89
CA ILE A 49 -8.55 12.28 13.34
C ILE A 49 -9.40 12.67 12.13
N ALA A 50 -9.81 13.93 11.98
CA ALA A 50 -10.57 14.32 10.80
C ALA A 50 -9.69 14.22 9.54
N ALA A 51 -10.28 13.88 8.39
CA ALA A 51 -9.53 13.73 7.14
C ALA A 51 -8.71 14.99 6.77
N GLY A 52 -9.24 16.18 7.08
CA GLY A 52 -8.52 17.45 6.92
C GLY A 52 -7.30 17.60 7.84
N ASP A 53 -7.34 17.02 9.03
CA ASP A 53 -6.27 17.07 10.04
C ASP A 53 -5.22 15.95 9.86
N LEU A 54 -5.56 14.91 9.09
CA LEU A 54 -4.58 13.92 8.63
C LEU A 54 -3.67 14.51 7.56
N SER A 55 -4.19 15.41 6.72
CA SER A 55 -3.41 16.12 5.71
C SER A 55 -2.40 17.05 6.38
N GLY A 56 -1.13 16.63 6.40
CA GLY A 56 -0.04 17.36 7.07
C GLY A 56 0.37 16.78 8.42
N ASN A 57 -0.24 15.67 8.85
CA ASN A 57 0.18 14.94 10.04
C ASN A 57 1.50 14.19 9.76
N ALA A 58 2.59 14.61 10.41
CA ALA A 58 3.91 14.01 10.21
C ALA A 58 3.97 12.52 10.58
N ALA A 59 3.16 12.06 11.54
CA ALA A 59 3.12 10.65 11.92
C ALA A 59 2.36 9.80 10.90
N GLU A 60 1.31 10.34 10.28
CA GLU A 60 0.61 9.70 9.16
C GLU A 60 1.55 9.61 7.95
N ALA A 61 2.23 10.70 7.60
CA ALA A 61 3.21 10.73 6.52
C ALA A 61 4.35 9.72 6.73
N ALA A 62 4.90 9.63 7.94
CA ALA A 62 5.94 8.66 8.28
C ALA A 62 5.42 7.20 8.20
N HIS A 63 4.16 6.98 8.56
CA HIS A 63 3.54 5.66 8.44
C HIS A 63 3.32 5.29 6.97
N GLY A 64 2.77 6.19 6.16
CA GLY A 64 2.63 6.00 4.72
C GLY A 64 3.97 5.79 4.01
N ALA A 65 5.02 6.51 4.42
CA ALA A 65 6.38 6.29 3.91
C ALA A 65 6.89 4.87 4.20
N THR A 66 6.59 4.33 5.38
CA THR A 66 6.95 2.94 5.74
C THR A 66 6.24 1.93 4.83
N VAL A 67 4.94 2.15 4.56
CA VAL A 67 4.15 1.30 3.66
C VAL A 67 4.69 1.38 2.23
N LEU A 68 4.97 2.59 1.73
CA LEU A 68 5.51 2.80 0.38
C LEU A 68 6.90 2.16 0.23
N MET A 69 7.79 2.31 1.21
CA MET A 69 9.11 1.68 1.17
C MET A 69 9.00 0.15 1.07
N LYS A 70 8.13 -0.47 1.87
CA LYS A 70 7.89 -1.92 1.82
C LYS A 70 7.22 -2.37 0.52
N LEU A 71 6.30 -1.59 -0.02
CA LEU A 71 5.71 -1.86 -1.32
C LEU A 71 6.74 -1.72 -2.45
N GLY A 72 7.65 -0.75 -2.37
CA GLY A 72 8.76 -0.59 -3.31
C GLY A 72 9.73 -1.78 -3.27
N GLU A 73 10.04 -2.31 -2.09
CA GLU A 73 10.82 -3.55 -1.94
C GLU A 73 10.11 -4.74 -2.61
N LEU A 74 8.79 -4.90 -2.41
CA LEU A 74 8.00 -5.95 -3.06
C LEU A 74 8.00 -5.81 -4.59
N LEU A 75 7.82 -4.60 -5.11
CA LEU A 75 7.81 -4.34 -6.55
C LEU A 75 9.16 -4.63 -7.20
N LYS A 76 10.27 -4.28 -6.53
CA LYS A 76 11.64 -4.54 -7.00
C LYS A 76 12.02 -6.01 -6.95
N ALA A 77 11.31 -6.84 -6.16
CA ALA A 77 11.51 -8.28 -6.13
C ALA A 77 10.89 -9.00 -7.35
N GLU A 78 10.09 -8.30 -8.17
CA GLU A 78 9.56 -8.77 -9.47
C GLU A 78 8.92 -10.18 -9.46
N GLY A 79 8.34 -10.58 -8.33
CA GLY A 79 7.71 -11.89 -8.14
C GLY A 79 8.47 -12.85 -7.22
N ASP A 80 9.74 -12.60 -6.91
CA ASP A 80 10.49 -13.33 -5.88
C ASP A 80 10.29 -12.70 -4.48
N HIS A 81 9.02 -12.48 -4.11
CA HIS A 81 8.67 -11.71 -2.92
C HIS A 81 8.30 -12.53 -1.70
N ALA A 82 8.40 -13.87 -1.75
CA ALA A 82 7.92 -14.76 -0.68
C ALA A 82 8.56 -14.46 0.70
N ALA A 83 9.86 -14.15 0.74
CA ALA A 83 10.56 -13.81 1.98
C ALA A 83 10.11 -12.47 2.59
N ILE A 84 9.69 -11.52 1.75
CA ILE A 84 9.19 -10.20 2.16
C ILE A 84 7.71 -10.31 2.57
N LEU A 85 6.95 -11.12 1.83
CA LEU A 85 5.50 -11.24 1.95
C LEU A 85 5.08 -12.06 3.17
N LYS A 86 5.79 -13.14 3.53
CA LYS A 86 5.50 -13.95 4.74
C LYS A 86 5.38 -13.16 6.05
N PRO A 87 6.38 -12.35 6.46
CA PRO A 87 6.27 -11.56 7.69
C PRO A 87 5.18 -10.47 7.59
N LEU A 88 4.96 -9.93 6.39
CA LEU A 88 3.92 -8.94 6.14
C LEU A 88 2.52 -9.57 6.31
N ALA A 89 2.26 -10.71 5.67
CA ALA A 89 1.02 -11.48 5.82
C ALA A 89 0.77 -11.88 7.27
N THR A 90 1.80 -12.39 7.97
CA THR A 90 1.71 -12.80 9.37
C THR A 90 1.25 -11.66 10.27
N THR A 91 1.90 -10.50 10.17
CA THR A 91 1.54 -9.32 10.98
C THR A 91 0.17 -8.77 10.61
N HIS A 92 -0.20 -8.74 9.34
CA HIS A 92 -1.48 -8.19 8.90
C HIS A 92 -2.66 -9.10 9.24
N ALA A 93 -2.49 -10.43 9.21
CA ALA A 93 -3.52 -11.37 9.66
C ALA A 93 -3.66 -11.41 11.19
N THR A 94 -2.56 -11.58 11.92
CA THR A 94 -2.60 -11.94 13.35
C THR A 94 -2.60 -10.73 14.29
N LYS A 95 -1.94 -9.63 13.91
CA LYS A 95 -1.78 -8.45 14.77
C LYS A 95 -2.69 -7.31 14.36
N HIS A 96 -2.71 -6.98 13.07
CA HIS A 96 -3.47 -5.83 12.56
C HIS A 96 -4.89 -6.21 12.12
N ARG A 97 -5.15 -7.50 11.88
CA ARG A 97 -6.45 -8.04 11.42
C ARG A 97 -6.98 -7.32 10.18
N ILE A 98 -6.10 -7.09 9.20
CA ILE A 98 -6.40 -6.39 7.96
C ILE A 98 -6.91 -7.38 6.92
N ALA A 99 -8.17 -7.23 6.54
CA ALA A 99 -8.79 -7.99 5.45
C ALA A 99 -8.06 -7.77 4.12
N LEU A 100 -7.97 -8.81 3.28
CA LEU A 100 -7.25 -8.77 1.98
C LEU A 100 -7.75 -7.64 1.06
N ASN A 101 -9.04 -7.34 1.12
CA ASN A 101 -9.64 -6.27 0.30
C ASN A 101 -9.02 -4.88 0.57
N ASN A 102 -8.45 -4.64 1.75
CA ASN A 102 -7.78 -3.37 2.09
C ASN A 102 -6.40 -3.22 1.44
N PHE A 103 -5.82 -4.30 0.90
CA PHE A 103 -4.57 -4.21 0.13
C PHE A 103 -4.81 -3.77 -1.31
N MET A 104 -6.07 -3.68 -1.77
CA MET A 104 -6.36 -3.18 -3.11
C MET A 104 -6.19 -1.66 -3.16
N VAL A 105 -4.96 -1.24 -3.46
CA VAL A 105 -4.59 0.16 -3.60
C VAL A 105 -5.13 0.72 -4.93
N ARG A 106 -5.68 1.94 -4.88
CA ARG A 106 -5.97 2.74 -6.08
C ARG A 106 -4.95 3.88 -6.18
N MET A 107 -4.28 3.98 -7.33
CA MET A 107 -3.55 5.20 -7.73
C MET A 107 -4.52 6.13 -8.45
N ASN A 108 -4.64 7.38 -8.02
CA ASN A 108 -5.42 8.44 -8.67
C ASN A 108 -4.52 9.44 -9.43
N ASP A 109 -4.48 9.27 -10.74
CA ASP A 109 -4.32 10.37 -11.71
C ASP A 109 -3.02 11.20 -11.71
N SER A 110 -1.90 10.52 -11.96
CA SER A 110 -0.72 11.13 -12.61
C SER A 110 0.03 10.20 -13.58
N ARG A 111 -0.44 8.96 -13.78
CA ARG A 111 0.30 7.89 -14.50
C ARG A 111 -0.47 7.25 -15.67
N GLY A 112 -1.69 7.74 -15.95
CA GLY A 112 -2.58 7.23 -17.00
C GLY A 112 -3.22 5.87 -16.67
N ARG A 113 -4.29 5.51 -17.40
CA ARG A 113 -5.05 4.25 -17.19
C ARG A 113 -4.17 3.00 -17.25
N ALA A 114 -3.16 3.00 -18.10
CA ALA A 114 -2.29 1.84 -18.27
C ALA A 114 -1.43 1.56 -17.03
N GLY A 115 -0.91 2.59 -16.37
CA GLY A 115 -0.15 2.43 -15.11
C GLY A 115 -1.04 1.99 -13.95
N GLN A 116 -2.28 2.46 -13.90
CA GLN A 116 -3.27 2.01 -12.91
C GLN A 116 -3.62 0.52 -13.08
N GLU A 117 -3.84 0.09 -14.33
CA GLU A 117 -4.15 -1.30 -14.64
C GLU A 117 -2.94 -2.22 -14.36
N ALA A 118 -1.73 -1.79 -14.72
CA ALA A 118 -0.51 -2.53 -14.41
C ALA A 118 -0.32 -2.71 -12.90
N LEU A 119 -0.55 -1.66 -12.09
CA LEU A 119 -0.51 -1.75 -10.63
C LEU A 119 -1.59 -2.70 -10.10
N ARG A 120 -2.82 -2.60 -10.60
CA ARG A 120 -3.93 -3.46 -10.18
C ARG A 120 -3.59 -4.93 -10.43
N GLN A 121 -3.01 -5.25 -11.59
CA GLN A 121 -2.58 -6.61 -11.92
C GLN A 121 -1.43 -7.10 -11.01
N VAL A 122 -0.43 -6.25 -10.74
CA VAL A 122 0.68 -6.59 -9.84
C VAL A 122 0.20 -6.79 -8.41
N MET A 123 -0.64 -5.90 -7.88
CA MET A 123 -1.25 -6.05 -6.56
C MET A 123 -2.14 -7.29 -6.48
N GLY A 124 -2.81 -7.67 -7.57
CA GLY A 124 -3.56 -8.92 -7.66
C GLY A 124 -2.67 -10.16 -7.46
N VAL A 125 -1.49 -10.19 -8.06
CA VAL A 125 -0.51 -11.27 -7.85
C VAL A 125 -0.06 -11.31 -6.39
N ILE A 126 0.31 -10.15 -5.83
CA ILE A 126 0.72 -10.04 -4.43
C ILE A 126 -0.38 -10.54 -3.49
N ILE A 127 -1.64 -10.14 -3.70
CA ILE A 127 -2.78 -10.54 -2.87
C ILE A 127 -3.04 -12.06 -2.95
N VAL A 128 -2.90 -12.67 -4.14
CA VAL A 128 -3.03 -14.13 -4.30
C VAL A 128 -1.95 -14.87 -3.51
N ASP A 129 -0.74 -14.31 -3.45
CA ASP A 129 0.38 -14.91 -2.71
C ASP A 129 0.30 -14.67 -1.19
N ILE A 130 -0.60 -13.78 -0.72
CA ILE A 130 -0.91 -13.64 0.70
C ILE A 130 -1.82 -14.80 1.13
N ASP A 131 -1.19 -15.86 1.65
CA ASP A 131 -1.93 -16.98 2.22
C ASP A 131 -2.32 -16.73 3.68
N TYR A 132 -3.47 -16.09 3.86
CA TYR A 132 -4.10 -15.96 5.19
C TYR A 132 -4.75 -17.26 5.68
N LYS A 133 -5.00 -18.23 4.81
CA LYS A 133 -5.65 -19.50 5.20
C LYS A 133 -4.71 -20.33 6.06
N GLU A 134 -3.41 -20.37 5.73
CA GLU A 134 -2.40 -21.00 6.58
C GLU A 134 -2.31 -20.35 7.97
N LEU A 135 -2.68 -19.07 8.08
CA LEU A 135 -2.67 -18.29 9.31
C LEU A 135 -4.02 -18.33 10.07
N GLY A 136 -5.02 -19.04 9.56
CA GLY A 136 -6.34 -19.14 10.17
C GLY A 136 -7.15 -17.83 10.16
N PHE A 137 -6.83 -16.89 9.29
CA PHE A 137 -7.54 -15.62 9.15
C PHE A 137 -8.36 -15.60 7.85
N ALA A 138 -9.66 -15.33 7.95
CA ALA A 138 -10.61 -15.34 6.83
C ALA A 138 -11.09 -13.92 6.50
N GLY A 139 -10.15 -12.97 6.35
CA GLY A 139 -10.43 -11.56 6.06
C GLY A 139 -9.90 -11.12 4.71
#